data_AF-A0A8B9IRA9-F1
#
_entry.id   AF-A0A8B9IRA9-F1
#
_cell.length_a   1.000
_cell.length_b   1.000
_cell.length_c   1.000
_cell.angle_alpha   90.00
_cell.angle_beta   90.00
_cell.angle_gamma   90.00
#
_symmetry.space_group_name_H-M   'P 1'
#
loop_
_entity.id
_entity.type
_entity.pdbx_description
1 polymer ?
#
loop_
_entity_poly.entity_id
_entity_poly.type
_entity_poly.pdbx_seq_one_letter_code
_entity_poly.pdbx_strand_id
1 'polypeptide(L)'
;MSCGAMGQELSALQGEQGRLIQLLSESQTNMARLVSSVSDVLDTLQKERGGARPRLKADLQRAPARGARPRGCSNGSRPRDCFDIYVSGQQEDGIYSIFPTHYPSGFQVYCDMTTDGGGWTVFQRREDGSVNFFRGWEAYRDGFGKLTGEHWLGLKRIHMLTVQGSYELRIDLEDFDNGTAFAHYGSFGVGLFSVDPEEDGYPISIADYSGTAGDSFLKHNGMKFTTKDLDNDHSENNCAAFYHGAWWYRNCHTSNLNGQYLKGHHSSYADGIEWSSWTGWQYSLKFTEMKIRPVREEN
;
A
#
# COMPACT_ATOMS: atom_id res chain seq x y z
N MET A 1 49.43 5.41 -59.76
CA MET A 1 48.74 6.05 -58.63
C MET A 1 48.12 4.96 -57.76
N SER A 2 48.82 4.41 -56.75
CA SER A 2 48.20 3.40 -55.85
C SER A 2 48.89 3.20 -54.49
N CYS A 3 49.98 3.92 -54.18
CA CYS A 3 50.71 3.73 -52.92
C CYS A 3 50.26 4.69 -51.79
N GLY A 4 49.67 5.84 -52.13
CA GLY A 4 49.21 6.83 -51.15
C GLY A 4 47.89 6.49 -50.43
N ALA A 5 46.99 5.76 -51.09
CA ALA A 5 45.69 5.39 -50.52
C ALA A 5 45.81 4.32 -49.42
N MET A 6 46.67 3.31 -49.62
CA MET A 6 46.91 2.25 -48.62
C MET A 6 47.57 2.78 -47.33
N GLY A 7 48.43 3.80 -47.42
CA GLY A 7 49.05 4.41 -46.25
C GLY A 7 48.04 5.19 -45.38
N GLN A 8 47.05 5.84 -46.01
CA GLN A 8 45.99 6.54 -45.29
C GLN A 8 45.00 5.56 -44.62
N GLU A 9 44.60 4.49 -45.31
CA GLU A 9 43.73 3.46 -44.71
C GLU A 9 44.40 2.75 -43.51
N LEU A 10 45.70 2.45 -43.61
CA LEU A 10 46.45 1.86 -42.51
C LEU A 10 46.52 2.79 -41.29
N SER A 11 46.71 4.10 -41.52
CA SER A 11 46.72 5.09 -40.45
C SER A 11 45.36 5.28 -39.78
N ALA A 12 44.27 5.18 -40.55
CA ALA A 12 42.91 5.25 -40.04
C ALA A 12 42.57 4.02 -39.17
N LEU A 13 42.93 2.82 -39.63
CA LEU A 13 42.76 1.57 -38.88
C LEU A 13 43.57 1.56 -37.58
N GLN A 14 44.79 2.10 -37.59
CA GLN A 14 45.60 2.25 -36.37
C GLN A 14 44.98 3.24 -35.38
N GLY A 15 44.39 4.34 -35.87
CA GLY A 15 43.65 5.29 -35.03
C GLY A 15 42.41 4.68 -34.40
N GLU A 16 41.65 3.89 -35.16
CA GLU A 16 40.45 3.21 -34.68
C GLU A 16 40.79 2.09 -33.67
N GLN A 17 41.88 1.36 -33.91
CA GLN A 17 42.42 0.39 -32.96
C GLN A 17 42.84 1.05 -31.63
N GLY A 18 43.50 2.21 -31.69
CA GLY A 18 43.85 2.98 -30.49
C GLY A 18 42.62 3.42 -29.68
N ARG A 19 41.55 3.85 -30.37
CA ARG A 19 40.29 4.24 -29.74
C ARG A 19 39.55 3.06 -29.10
N LEU A 20 39.57 1.88 -29.74
CA LEU A 20 39.02 0.65 -29.17
C LEU A 20 39.77 0.20 -27.91
N ILE A 21 41.10 0.29 -27.91
CA ILE A 21 41.92 -0.03 -26.73
C ILE A 21 41.60 0.92 -25.57
N GLN A 22 41.42 2.21 -25.85
CA GLN A 22 41.05 3.20 -24.85
C GLN A 22 39.66 2.89 -24.23
N LEU A 23 38.67 2.60 -25.07
CA LEU A 23 37.31 2.23 -24.61
C LEU A 23 37.31 0.95 -23.76
N LEU A 24 38.12 -0.05 -24.14
CA LEU A 24 38.26 -1.27 -23.37
C LEU A 24 38.91 -1.00 -22.00
N SER A 25 39.90 -0.12 -21.93
CA SER A 25 40.55 0.28 -20.67
C SER A 25 39.59 1.04 -19.73
N GLU A 26 38.79 1.95 -20.28
CA GLU A 26 37.75 2.67 -19.54
C GLU A 26 36.66 1.73 -19.02
N SER A 27 36.22 0.78 -19.86
CA SER A 27 35.25 -0.26 -19.47
C SER A 27 35.78 -1.14 -18.33
N GLN A 28 37.06 -1.54 -18.39
CA GLN A 28 37.70 -2.31 -17.31
C GLN A 28 37.77 -1.52 -16.00
N THR A 29 38.09 -0.22 -16.09
CA THR A 29 38.16 0.68 -14.93
C THR A 29 36.78 0.85 -14.29
N ASN A 30 35.73 1.03 -15.10
CA ASN A 30 34.36 1.15 -14.63
C ASN A 30 33.86 -0.15 -13.98
N MET A 31 34.19 -1.31 -14.56
CA MET A 31 33.85 -2.61 -14.00
C MET A 31 34.53 -2.83 -12.64
N ALA A 32 35.81 -2.45 -12.50
CA ALA A 32 36.53 -2.55 -11.23
C ALA A 32 35.90 -1.67 -10.13
N ARG A 33 35.45 -0.45 -10.47
CA ARG A 33 34.72 0.43 -9.54
C ARG A 33 33.40 -0.19 -9.10
N LEU A 34 32.65 -0.78 -10.03
CA LEU A 34 31.39 -1.44 -9.73
C LEU A 34 31.57 -2.60 -8.76
N VAL A 35 32.59 -3.44 -8.99
CA VAL A 35 32.93 -4.56 -8.10
C VAL A 35 33.31 -4.07 -6.70
N SER A 36 34.11 -3.00 -6.60
CA SER A 36 34.44 -2.39 -5.30
C SER A 36 33.20 -1.91 -4.57
N SER A 37 32.29 -1.19 -5.24
CA SER A 37 31.06 -0.71 -4.61
C SER A 37 30.13 -1.85 -4.19
N VAL A 38 30.06 -2.94 -4.97
CA VAL A 38 29.28 -4.13 -4.59
C VAL A 38 29.91 -4.82 -3.38
N SER A 39 31.24 -4.92 -3.30
CA SER A 39 31.95 -5.43 -2.11
C SER A 39 31.67 -4.58 -0.88
N ASP A 40 31.72 -3.25 -0.98
CA ASP A 40 31.43 -2.34 0.13
C ASP A 40 29.99 -2.51 0.65
N VAL A 41 29.02 -2.65 -0.26
CA VAL A 41 27.63 -2.95 0.09
C VAL A 41 27.50 -4.32 0.77
N LEU A 42 28.20 -5.33 0.26
CA LEU A 42 28.18 -6.69 0.83
C LEU A 42 28.75 -6.69 2.26
N ASP A 43 29.85 -5.99 2.49
CA ASP A 43 30.48 -5.85 3.80
C ASP A 43 29.57 -5.09 4.77
N THR A 44 28.86 -4.07 4.28
CA THR A 44 27.87 -3.34 5.06
C THR A 44 26.71 -4.25 5.49
N LEU A 45 26.17 -5.05 4.57
CA LEU A 45 25.11 -6.03 4.86
C LEU A 45 25.58 -7.15 5.82
N GLN A 46 26.83 -7.60 5.69
CA GLN A 46 27.41 -8.58 6.62
C GLN A 46 27.59 -8.00 8.02
N LYS A 47 27.99 -6.72 8.12
CA LYS A 47 28.14 -6.00 9.39
C LYS A 47 26.80 -5.78 10.10
N GLU A 48 25.73 -5.47 9.35
CA GLU A 48 24.37 -5.38 9.88
C GLU A 48 23.86 -6.74 10.38
N ARG A 49 24.15 -7.83 9.66
CA ARG A 49 23.80 -9.20 10.07
C ARG A 49 24.54 -9.64 11.34
N GLY A 50 25.78 -9.20 11.53
CA GLY A 50 26.57 -9.44 12.75
C GLY A 50 26.07 -8.65 13.97
N GLY A 51 25.57 -7.44 13.77
CA GLY A 51 24.99 -6.57 14.81
C GLY A 51 23.56 -6.91 15.22
N ALA A 52 22.79 -7.61 14.38
CA ALA A 52 21.41 -8.02 14.67
C ALA A 52 21.31 -9.17 15.68
N ARG A 53 22.27 -10.10 15.69
CA ARG A 53 22.25 -11.30 16.57
C ARG A 53 22.40 -10.99 18.08
N PRO A 54 23.26 -10.04 18.52
CA PRO A 54 23.35 -9.67 19.94
C PRO A 54 22.16 -8.82 20.42
N ARG A 55 21.57 -7.98 19.55
CA ARG A 55 20.42 -7.12 19.89
C ARG A 55 19.12 -7.90 20.09
N LEU A 56 18.84 -8.89 19.23
CA LEU A 56 17.70 -9.80 19.39
C LEU A 56 17.72 -10.54 20.75
N LYS A 57 18.89 -10.92 21.27
CA LYS A 57 19.00 -11.56 22.59
C LYS A 57 18.81 -10.59 23.77
N ALA A 58 19.20 -9.32 23.61
CA ALA A 58 18.99 -8.29 24.65
C ALA A 58 17.52 -7.83 24.72
N ASP A 59 16.82 -7.79 23.59
CA ASP A 59 15.39 -7.43 23.52
C ASP A 59 14.47 -8.57 23.98
N LEU A 60 14.89 -9.83 23.87
CA LEU A 60 14.17 -11.00 24.41
C LEU A 60 14.26 -11.14 25.94
N GLN A 61 15.10 -10.36 26.62
CA GLN A 61 15.28 -10.38 28.08
C GLN A 61 14.77 -9.11 28.78
N ARG A 62 14.34 -8.09 28.03
CA ARG A 62 13.56 -6.98 28.58
C ARG A 62 12.08 -7.31 28.46
N ALA A 63 11.49 -7.72 29.57
CA ALA A 63 10.05 -7.67 29.75
C ALA A 63 9.53 -6.29 29.29
N PRO A 64 8.45 -6.22 28.52
CA PRO A 64 7.96 -4.95 28.02
C PRO A 64 7.57 -4.08 29.22
N ALA A 65 8.18 -2.90 29.32
CA ALA A 65 7.72 -1.86 30.21
C ALA A 65 6.30 -1.49 29.78
N ARG A 66 5.30 -2.02 30.48
CA ARG A 66 3.86 -1.66 30.46
C ARG A 66 3.43 -0.93 29.18
N GLY A 67 3.46 -1.63 28.05
CA GLY A 67 2.72 -1.21 26.86
C GLY A 67 1.24 -1.18 27.23
N ALA A 68 0.54 -0.13 26.81
CA ALA A 68 -0.88 0.06 27.04
C ALA A 68 -1.62 -1.27 26.84
N ARG A 69 -2.26 -1.78 27.90
CA ARG A 69 -3.19 -2.89 27.75
C ARG A 69 -4.21 -2.49 26.69
N PRO A 70 -4.59 -3.37 25.75
CA PRO A 70 -5.76 -3.14 24.92
C PRO A 70 -6.89 -2.69 25.84
N ARG A 71 -7.56 -1.57 25.52
CA ARG A 71 -8.70 -1.11 26.31
C ARG A 71 -9.76 -2.19 26.18
N GLY A 72 -9.84 -3.03 27.20
CA GLY A 72 -10.80 -4.13 27.25
C GLY A 72 -12.21 -3.55 27.28
N CYS A 73 -13.12 -4.17 26.55
CA CYS A 73 -14.54 -3.86 26.60
C CYS A 73 -15.03 -4.03 28.05
N SER A 74 -15.51 -2.95 28.67
CA SER A 74 -16.17 -3.00 29.98
C SER A 74 -17.37 -3.95 29.89
N ASN A 75 -17.48 -4.94 30.78
CA ASN A 75 -18.61 -5.87 30.94
C ASN A 75 -18.80 -7.01 29.91
N GLY A 76 -17.77 -7.44 29.18
CA GLY A 76 -17.93 -8.60 28.27
C GLY A 76 -18.82 -8.30 27.06
N SER A 77 -19.00 -7.01 26.73
CA SER A 77 -19.58 -6.60 25.46
C SER A 77 -18.68 -7.04 24.30
N ARG A 78 -19.31 -7.36 23.17
CA ARG A 78 -18.67 -7.86 21.95
C ARG A 78 -18.96 -6.89 20.80
N PRO A 79 -18.31 -5.72 20.78
CA PRO A 79 -18.58 -4.71 19.76
C PRO A 79 -18.26 -5.25 18.38
N ARG A 80 -19.14 -5.02 17.41
CA ARG A 80 -18.99 -5.54 16.03
C ARG A 80 -17.97 -4.77 15.22
N ASP A 81 -17.78 -3.50 15.54
CA ASP A 81 -16.87 -2.55 14.89
C ASP A 81 -16.51 -1.39 15.83
N CYS A 82 -15.74 -0.43 15.33
CA CYS A 82 -15.35 0.77 16.09
C CYS A 82 -16.52 1.69 16.45
N PHE A 83 -17.64 1.64 15.72
CA PHE A 83 -18.80 2.46 16.03
C PHE A 83 -19.51 1.95 17.29
N ASP A 84 -19.69 0.63 17.42
CA ASP A 84 -20.20 0.00 18.66
C ASP A 84 -19.33 0.38 19.89
N ILE A 85 -18.00 0.50 19.70
CA ILE A 85 -17.07 0.95 20.74
C ILE A 85 -17.28 2.44 21.05
N TYR A 86 -17.40 3.28 20.02
CA TYR A 86 -17.61 4.72 20.18
C TYR A 86 -18.89 5.03 20.98
N VAL A 87 -20.01 4.41 20.60
CA VAL A 87 -21.30 4.61 21.31
C VAL A 87 -21.31 4.01 22.72
N SER A 88 -20.40 3.07 23.03
CA SER A 88 -20.19 2.58 24.40
C SER A 88 -19.46 3.59 25.31
N GLY A 89 -19.07 4.75 24.77
CA GLY A 89 -18.44 5.84 25.50
C GLY A 89 -16.91 5.90 25.39
N GLN A 90 -16.29 5.02 24.60
CA GLN A 90 -14.85 5.08 24.33
C GLN A 90 -14.57 6.06 23.18
N GLN A 91 -14.00 7.22 23.51
CA GLN A 91 -13.81 8.32 22.55
C GLN A 91 -12.35 8.58 22.17
N GLU A 92 -11.41 7.75 22.64
CA GLU A 92 -9.98 7.91 22.32
C GLU A 92 -9.58 7.05 21.13
N ASP A 93 -8.83 7.62 20.19
CA ASP A 93 -8.24 6.87 19.08
C ASP A 93 -7.32 5.77 19.60
N GLY A 94 -7.25 4.66 18.86
CA GLY A 94 -6.28 3.61 19.16
C GLY A 94 -6.72 2.21 18.78
N ILE A 95 -5.99 1.22 19.30
CA ILE A 95 -6.26 -0.18 19.03
C ILE A 95 -7.35 -0.72 19.96
N TYR A 96 -8.39 -1.30 19.37
CA TYR A 96 -9.46 -1.98 20.07
C TYR A 96 -9.69 -3.38 19.50
N SER A 97 -10.36 -4.23 20.29
CA SER A 97 -10.83 -5.55 19.84
C SER A 97 -12.28 -5.46 19.41
N ILE A 98 -12.58 -5.98 18.22
CA ILE A 98 -13.94 -6.06 17.66
C ILE A 98 -14.29 -7.51 17.30
N PHE A 99 -15.57 -7.79 17.20
CA PHE A 99 -16.14 -9.12 17.04
C PHE A 99 -17.28 -9.08 16.00
N PRO A 100 -16.96 -9.04 14.69
CA PRO A 100 -17.97 -9.04 13.65
C PRO A 100 -18.93 -10.24 13.72
N THR A 101 -20.17 -10.07 13.27
CA THR A 101 -21.27 -11.04 13.44
C THR A 101 -20.90 -12.47 13.05
N HIS A 102 -20.26 -12.65 11.90
CA HIS A 102 -19.87 -13.96 11.38
C HIS A 102 -18.41 -14.36 11.71
N TYR A 103 -17.78 -13.65 12.65
CA TYR A 103 -16.40 -13.91 13.08
C TYR A 103 -16.24 -13.80 14.61
N PRO A 104 -16.74 -14.80 15.37
CA PRO A 104 -16.80 -14.72 16.83
C PRO A 104 -15.43 -14.77 17.52
N SER A 105 -14.35 -15.17 16.85
CA SER A 105 -13.00 -15.02 17.42
C SER A 105 -12.58 -13.56 17.56
N GLY A 106 -13.16 -12.66 16.77
CA GLY A 106 -12.78 -11.25 16.73
C GLY A 106 -11.36 -11.01 16.25
N PHE A 107 -10.99 -9.74 16.18
CA PHE A 107 -9.63 -9.30 15.87
C PHE A 107 -9.43 -7.85 16.34
N GLN A 108 -8.18 -7.39 16.32
CA GLN A 108 -7.85 -6.01 16.65
C GLN A 108 -7.88 -5.12 15.42
N VAL A 109 -8.30 -3.88 15.61
CA VAL A 109 -8.35 -2.82 14.59
C VAL A 109 -7.88 -1.51 15.20
N TYR A 110 -7.48 -0.56 14.35
CA TYR A 110 -7.34 0.83 14.78
C TYR A 110 -8.68 1.53 14.59
N CYS A 111 -9.17 2.15 15.66
CA CYS A 111 -10.37 2.97 15.65
C CYS A 111 -10.01 4.45 15.65
N ASP A 112 -10.59 5.18 14.71
CA ASP A 112 -10.61 6.63 14.69
C ASP A 112 -11.94 7.10 15.29
N MET A 113 -11.84 7.70 16.46
CA MET A 113 -12.91 8.22 17.30
C MET A 113 -13.08 9.74 17.16
N THR A 114 -12.32 10.39 16.27
CA THR A 114 -12.26 11.85 16.16
C THR A 114 -12.85 12.36 14.85
N THR A 115 -12.52 11.74 13.72
CA THR A 115 -12.92 12.22 12.39
C THR A 115 -14.44 12.16 12.20
N ASP A 116 -15.05 13.27 11.77
CA ASP A 116 -16.48 13.33 11.41
C ASP A 116 -17.42 12.69 12.46
N GLY A 117 -17.16 12.92 13.75
CA GLY A 117 -17.96 12.35 14.84
C GLY A 117 -17.59 10.93 15.23
N GLY A 118 -16.46 10.39 14.74
CA GLY A 118 -15.83 9.17 15.24
C GLY A 118 -16.52 7.86 14.89
N GLY A 119 -15.97 6.78 15.47
CA GLY A 119 -16.47 5.41 15.29
C GLY A 119 -16.02 4.74 13.99
N TRP A 120 -14.93 5.21 13.39
CA TRP A 120 -14.40 4.67 12.14
C TRP A 120 -13.46 3.50 12.39
N THR A 121 -13.63 2.42 11.63
CA THR A 121 -12.73 1.26 11.61
C THR A 121 -11.74 1.40 10.47
N VAL A 122 -10.47 1.64 10.78
CA VAL A 122 -9.41 1.80 9.77
C VAL A 122 -9.03 0.43 9.21
N PHE A 123 -8.92 0.33 7.89
CA PHE A 123 -8.48 -0.89 7.21
C PHE A 123 -7.28 -0.73 6.29
N GLN A 124 -6.90 0.50 5.95
CA GLN A 124 -5.68 0.79 5.20
C GLN A 124 -5.09 2.10 5.72
N ARG A 125 -3.76 2.15 5.88
CA ARG A 125 -3.02 3.39 6.15
C ARG A 125 -1.69 3.41 5.41
N ARG A 126 -1.34 4.55 4.82
CA ARG A 126 -0.03 4.93 4.26
C ARG A 126 0.41 6.23 4.89
N GLU A 127 1.68 6.37 5.27
CA GLU A 127 2.16 7.58 5.98
C GLU A 127 3.64 7.88 5.78
N ASP A 128 4.49 6.86 5.56
CA ASP A 128 5.94 7.04 5.52
C ASP A 128 6.69 6.10 4.56
N GLY A 129 6.01 5.14 3.95
CA GLY A 129 6.60 4.14 3.06
C GLY A 129 7.45 3.08 3.76
N SER A 130 7.31 2.92 5.09
CA SER A 130 8.04 1.92 5.87
C SER A 130 7.60 0.47 5.60
N VAL A 131 6.39 0.28 5.06
CA VAL A 131 5.84 -1.04 4.75
C VAL A 131 5.76 -1.25 3.24
N ASN A 132 6.21 -2.42 2.79
CA ASN A 132 6.09 -2.83 1.40
C ASN A 132 4.64 -3.28 1.10
N PHE A 133 3.93 -2.51 0.25
CA PHE A 133 2.58 -2.80 -0.24
C PHE A 133 2.57 -3.59 -1.56
N PHE A 134 3.70 -3.78 -2.25
CA PHE A 134 3.76 -4.60 -3.46
C PHE A 134 3.81 -6.12 -3.14
N ARG A 135 2.71 -6.61 -2.57
CA ARG A 135 2.53 -7.95 -2.01
C ARG A 135 1.61 -8.80 -2.88
N GLY A 136 1.66 -10.11 -2.66
CA GLY A 136 0.82 -11.09 -3.35
C GLY A 136 -0.54 -11.28 -2.70
N TRP A 137 -1.36 -12.14 -3.30
CA TRP A 137 -2.76 -12.41 -2.93
C TRP A 137 -2.92 -12.77 -1.46
N GLU A 138 -2.17 -13.75 -0.98
CA GLU A 138 -2.25 -14.23 0.40
C GLU A 138 -2.07 -13.10 1.43
N ALA A 139 -1.12 -12.20 1.18
CA ALA A 139 -0.87 -11.07 2.06
C ALA A 139 -2.05 -10.07 2.05
N TYR A 140 -2.63 -9.78 0.88
CA TYR A 140 -3.80 -8.91 0.80
C TYR A 140 -5.06 -9.55 1.35
N ARG A 141 -5.20 -10.87 1.28
CA ARG A 141 -6.28 -11.60 1.92
C ARG A 141 -6.18 -11.54 3.45
N ASP A 142 -5.00 -11.84 3.99
CA ASP A 142 -4.79 -12.05 5.42
C ASP A 142 -4.35 -10.79 6.19
N GLY A 143 -3.93 -9.74 5.49
CA GLY A 143 -3.46 -8.48 6.08
C GLY A 143 -1.97 -8.45 6.41
N PHE A 144 -1.40 -7.26 6.47
CA PHE A 144 0.01 -7.02 6.78
C PHE A 144 0.24 -5.62 7.35
N GLY A 145 1.44 -5.38 7.90
CA GLY A 145 1.80 -4.11 8.53
C GLY A 145 1.46 -4.09 10.02
N LYS A 146 1.32 -2.90 10.60
CA LYS A 146 0.98 -2.70 12.02
C LYS A 146 -0.15 -1.68 12.16
N LEU A 147 -1.14 -1.99 13.01
CA LEU A 147 -2.31 -1.11 13.22
C LEU A 147 -1.96 0.31 13.69
N THR A 148 -0.80 0.50 14.32
CA THR A 148 -0.30 1.83 14.75
C THR A 148 0.46 2.60 13.68
N GLY A 149 0.59 2.08 12.47
CA GLY A 149 1.25 2.75 11.35
C GLY A 149 0.73 2.25 10.01
N GLU A 150 1.60 2.12 9.02
CA GLU A 150 1.20 1.58 7.71
C GLU A 150 0.73 0.12 7.79
N HIS A 151 -0.46 -0.14 7.24
CA HIS A 151 -1.03 -1.49 7.22
C HIS A 151 -2.14 -1.65 6.20
N TRP A 152 -2.44 -2.91 5.92
CA TRP A 152 -3.64 -3.39 5.25
C TRP A 152 -4.30 -4.43 6.16
N LEU A 153 -5.56 -4.23 6.52
CA LEU A 153 -6.26 -5.07 7.50
C LEU A 153 -6.54 -6.50 6.97
N GLY A 154 -6.61 -6.67 5.65
CA GLY A 154 -6.89 -7.94 4.99
C GLY A 154 -8.30 -8.01 4.42
N LEU A 155 -8.43 -8.45 3.16
CA LEU A 155 -9.72 -8.55 2.45
C LEU A 155 -10.71 -9.44 3.19
N LYS A 156 -10.25 -10.53 3.83
CA LYS A 156 -11.11 -11.40 4.63
C LYS A 156 -11.78 -10.64 5.79
N ARG A 157 -11.03 -9.77 6.47
CA ARG A 157 -11.57 -8.96 7.59
C ARG A 157 -12.46 -7.84 7.09
N ILE A 158 -12.09 -7.18 6.00
CA ILE A 158 -12.89 -6.12 5.37
C ILE A 158 -14.24 -6.69 4.91
N HIS A 159 -14.23 -7.83 4.21
CA HIS A 159 -15.44 -8.56 3.81
C HIS A 159 -16.33 -8.83 5.03
N MET A 160 -15.79 -9.47 6.07
CA MET A 160 -16.53 -9.79 7.31
C MET A 160 -17.16 -8.58 7.98
N LEU A 161 -16.49 -7.43 7.94
CA LEU A 161 -17.06 -6.18 8.44
C LEU A 161 -18.19 -5.70 7.53
N THR A 162 -17.95 -5.60 6.23
CA THR A 162 -18.90 -4.99 5.30
C THR A 162 -20.14 -5.83 4.99
N VAL A 163 -20.13 -7.15 5.23
CA VAL A 163 -21.33 -8.00 5.06
C VAL A 163 -22.27 -7.99 6.27
N GLN A 164 -21.84 -7.48 7.42
CA GLN A 164 -22.65 -7.54 8.64
C GLN A 164 -23.70 -6.41 8.74
N GLY A 165 -23.65 -5.45 7.83
CA GLY A 165 -24.53 -4.27 7.78
C GLY A 165 -24.13 -3.34 6.63
N SER A 166 -24.82 -2.22 6.48
CA SER A 166 -24.48 -1.18 5.50
C SER A 166 -23.35 -0.30 6.04
N TYR A 167 -22.26 -0.14 5.29
CA TYR A 167 -21.13 0.71 5.68
C TYR A 167 -20.91 1.83 4.67
N GLU A 168 -20.54 3.00 5.18
CA GLU A 168 -19.93 4.09 4.43
C GLU A 168 -18.40 3.98 4.47
N LEU A 169 -17.74 4.49 3.43
CA LEU A 169 -16.29 4.56 3.31
C LEU A 169 -15.84 6.02 3.32
N ARG A 170 -14.82 6.31 4.13
CA ARG A 170 -14.06 7.56 4.07
C ARG A 170 -12.61 7.27 3.72
N ILE A 171 -12.07 8.09 2.84
CA ILE A 171 -10.66 8.08 2.43
C ILE A 171 -10.10 9.47 2.72
N ASP A 172 -9.19 9.59 3.68
CA ASP A 172 -8.46 10.82 3.96
C ASP A 172 -7.11 10.80 3.23
N LEU A 173 -6.74 11.93 2.62
CA LEU A 173 -5.55 12.08 1.76
C LEU A 173 -4.75 13.32 2.17
N GLU A 174 -3.43 13.23 2.12
CA GLU A 174 -2.51 14.37 2.32
C GLU A 174 -1.41 14.37 1.26
N ASP A 175 -1.08 15.55 0.74
CA ASP A 175 0.06 15.78 -0.14
C ASP A 175 1.32 16.18 0.66
N PHE A 176 2.47 16.38 -0.01
CA PHE A 176 3.72 16.77 0.64
C PHE A 176 3.82 18.26 0.97
N ASP A 177 2.86 19.07 0.51
CA ASP A 177 2.72 20.49 0.84
C ASP A 177 1.73 20.71 2.01
N ASN A 178 1.34 19.62 2.70
CA ASN A 178 0.35 19.54 3.78
C ASN A 178 -1.07 19.97 3.37
N GLY A 179 -1.37 19.96 2.08
CA GLY A 179 -2.74 19.99 1.59
C GLY A 179 -3.45 18.70 1.98
N THR A 180 -4.71 18.81 2.38
CA THR A 180 -5.54 17.66 2.75
C THR A 180 -6.84 17.65 1.97
N ALA A 181 -7.28 16.47 1.56
CA ALA A 181 -8.60 16.27 0.97
C ALA A 181 -9.20 14.95 1.43
N PHE A 182 -10.51 14.77 1.22
CA PHE A 182 -11.15 13.49 1.50
C PHE A 182 -12.14 13.10 0.42
N ALA A 183 -12.36 11.80 0.27
CA ALA A 183 -13.45 11.21 -0.47
C ALA A 183 -14.33 10.38 0.46
N HIS A 184 -15.64 10.53 0.32
CA HIS A 184 -16.64 9.83 1.09
C HIS A 184 -17.58 9.09 0.13
N TYR A 185 -17.97 7.88 0.49
CA TYR A 185 -18.88 7.03 -0.28
C TYR A 185 -19.94 6.48 0.66
N GLY A 186 -21.20 6.84 0.40
CA GLY A 186 -22.33 6.46 1.25
C GLY A 186 -22.65 4.96 1.26
N SER A 187 -22.11 4.19 0.31
CA SER A 187 -22.20 2.74 0.27
C SER A 187 -20.86 2.14 -0.10
N PHE A 188 -20.37 1.21 0.74
CA PHE A 188 -19.16 0.46 0.51
C PHE A 188 -19.28 -0.98 1.03
N GLY A 189 -18.81 -1.92 0.22
CA GLY A 189 -18.66 -3.31 0.64
C GLY A 189 -17.75 -4.12 -0.25
N VAL A 190 -17.29 -5.25 0.28
CA VAL A 190 -16.36 -6.14 -0.41
C VAL A 190 -16.93 -7.56 -0.40
N GLY A 191 -17.24 -8.11 -1.57
CA GLY A 191 -17.83 -9.45 -1.71
C GLY A 191 -19.22 -9.58 -1.08
N LEU A 192 -20.05 -8.53 -1.13
CA LEU A 192 -21.31 -8.45 -0.37
C LEU A 192 -22.27 -9.64 -0.55
N PHE A 193 -22.31 -10.21 -1.76
CA PHE A 193 -23.22 -11.30 -2.12
C PHE A 193 -22.49 -12.57 -2.55
N SER A 194 -21.18 -12.63 -2.30
CA SER A 194 -20.34 -13.76 -2.68
C SER A 194 -20.58 -14.95 -1.75
N VAL A 195 -20.82 -16.14 -2.33
CA VAL A 195 -20.89 -17.39 -1.56
C VAL A 195 -19.49 -17.80 -1.11
N ASP A 196 -18.51 -17.70 -2.00
CA ASP A 196 -17.09 -17.80 -1.69
C ASP A 196 -16.41 -16.47 -2.10
N PRO A 197 -16.18 -15.53 -1.17
CA PRO A 197 -15.63 -14.22 -1.49
C PRO A 197 -14.16 -14.28 -1.94
N GLU A 198 -13.41 -15.34 -1.61
CA GLU A 198 -12.04 -15.49 -2.08
C GLU A 198 -12.03 -15.97 -3.54
N GLU A 199 -12.86 -16.96 -3.89
CA GLU A 199 -13.02 -17.44 -5.28
C GLU A 199 -13.64 -16.36 -6.19
N ASP A 200 -14.60 -15.59 -5.68
CA ASP A 200 -15.19 -14.47 -6.41
C ASP A 200 -14.22 -13.29 -6.58
N GLY A 201 -13.07 -13.30 -5.89
CA GLY A 201 -12.03 -12.28 -6.01
C GLY A 201 -12.34 -10.99 -5.24
N TYR A 202 -13.12 -11.06 -4.16
CA TYR A 202 -13.49 -9.93 -3.31
C TYR A 202 -13.97 -8.69 -4.08
N PRO A 203 -15.04 -8.79 -4.90
CA PRO A 203 -15.49 -7.68 -5.74
C PRO A 203 -15.95 -6.49 -4.89
N ILE A 204 -15.58 -5.28 -5.29
CA ILE A 204 -15.98 -4.05 -4.59
C ILE A 204 -17.39 -3.62 -5.01
N SER A 205 -18.19 -3.20 -4.03
CA SER A 205 -19.43 -2.45 -4.22
C SER A 205 -19.23 -1.06 -3.63
N ILE A 206 -19.37 -0.01 -4.43
CA ILE A 206 -19.15 1.37 -4.00
C ILE A 206 -20.06 2.35 -4.74
N ALA A 207 -20.68 3.27 -4.01
CA ALA A 207 -21.60 4.27 -4.56
C ALA A 207 -21.65 5.55 -3.72
N ASP A 208 -22.45 6.52 -4.17
CA ASP A 208 -22.82 7.73 -3.42
C ASP A 208 -21.63 8.59 -2.98
N TYR A 209 -20.81 8.97 -3.97
CA TYR A 209 -19.65 9.83 -3.76
C TYR A 209 -20.03 11.22 -3.26
N SER A 210 -19.23 11.72 -2.31
CA SER A 210 -19.13 13.11 -1.88
C SER A 210 -17.72 13.40 -1.37
N GLY A 211 -17.33 14.67 -1.23
CA GLY A 211 -16.04 15.04 -0.63
C GLY A 211 -15.33 16.15 -1.39
N THR A 212 -14.06 16.38 -1.04
CA THR A 212 -13.23 17.46 -1.58
C THR A 212 -12.11 16.98 -2.49
N ALA A 213 -11.80 15.68 -2.50
CA ALA A 213 -10.71 15.10 -3.30
C ALA A 213 -11.09 14.81 -4.77
N GLY A 214 -12.33 15.08 -5.20
CA GLY A 214 -12.87 14.50 -6.43
C GLY A 214 -13.10 12.99 -6.33
N ASP A 215 -13.86 12.41 -7.27
CA ASP A 215 -14.06 10.96 -7.34
C ASP A 215 -12.97 10.29 -8.19
N SER A 216 -12.30 9.31 -7.59
CA SER A 216 -11.37 8.42 -8.29
C SER A 216 -11.64 6.94 -8.04
N PHE A 217 -12.79 6.58 -7.47
CA PHE A 217 -13.08 5.20 -7.08
C PHE A 217 -14.36 4.62 -7.69
N LEU A 218 -15.37 5.41 -8.08
CA LEU A 218 -16.60 4.84 -8.65
C LEU A 218 -16.38 4.03 -9.94
N LYS A 219 -15.37 4.38 -10.75
CA LYS A 219 -15.02 3.61 -11.96
C LYS A 219 -14.52 2.18 -11.68
N HIS A 220 -14.16 1.91 -10.43
CA HIS A 220 -13.73 0.61 -9.93
C HIS A 220 -14.88 -0.23 -9.38
N ASN A 221 -16.10 0.32 -9.29
CA ASN A 221 -17.25 -0.42 -8.80
C ASN A 221 -17.48 -1.73 -9.59
N GLY A 222 -17.72 -2.81 -8.87
CA GLY A 222 -17.91 -4.15 -9.42
C GLY A 222 -16.62 -4.89 -9.81
N MET A 223 -15.45 -4.24 -9.75
CA MET A 223 -14.19 -4.90 -10.09
C MET A 223 -13.75 -5.87 -9.00
N LYS A 224 -13.09 -6.95 -9.40
CA LYS A 224 -12.41 -7.88 -8.51
C LYS A 224 -11.06 -7.31 -8.07
N PHE A 225 -10.57 -7.78 -6.94
CA PHE A 225 -9.24 -7.39 -6.44
C PHE A 225 -8.15 -8.14 -7.22
N THR A 226 -7.12 -7.42 -7.62
CA THR A 226 -6.00 -7.94 -8.42
C THR A 226 -4.68 -7.66 -7.71
N THR A 227 -3.82 -8.68 -7.62
CA THR A 227 -2.44 -8.61 -7.11
C THR A 227 -1.47 -9.04 -8.20
N LYS A 228 -0.17 -8.83 -7.96
CA LYS A 228 0.89 -9.19 -8.91
C LYS A 228 0.95 -10.67 -9.30
N ASP A 229 0.34 -11.54 -8.50
CA ASP A 229 0.32 -13.00 -8.63
C ASP A 229 -1.09 -13.57 -8.85
N LEU A 230 -2.14 -12.73 -8.88
CA LEU A 230 -3.50 -13.12 -9.24
C LEU A 230 -4.16 -11.99 -10.04
N ASP A 231 -4.30 -12.21 -11.34
CA ASP A 231 -4.88 -11.25 -12.27
C ASP A 231 -6.39 -11.45 -12.43
N ASN A 232 -7.17 -10.49 -11.93
CA ASN A 232 -8.63 -10.46 -12.05
C ASN A 232 -9.14 -9.17 -12.71
N ASP A 233 -8.25 -8.39 -13.34
CA ASP A 233 -8.65 -7.12 -13.96
C ASP A 233 -9.12 -7.32 -15.41
N HIS A 234 -9.51 -6.24 -16.09
CA HIS A 234 -10.01 -6.27 -17.47
C HIS A 234 -8.96 -5.81 -18.50
N SER A 235 -7.71 -5.66 -18.08
CA SER A 235 -6.60 -5.33 -18.98
C SER A 235 -6.04 -6.61 -19.62
N GLU A 236 -5.32 -6.44 -20.74
CA GLU A 236 -4.56 -7.55 -21.36
C GLU A 236 -3.28 -7.90 -20.57
N ASN A 237 -2.83 -6.97 -19.73
CA ASN A 237 -1.69 -7.12 -18.83
C ASN A 237 -2.16 -6.97 -17.38
N ASN A 238 -1.42 -7.58 -16.45
CA ASN A 238 -1.70 -7.43 -15.02
C ASN A 238 -1.45 -5.99 -14.54
N CYS A 239 -2.53 -5.25 -14.24
CA CYS A 239 -2.47 -3.87 -13.77
C CYS A 239 -1.72 -3.74 -12.45
N ALA A 240 -1.85 -4.72 -11.54
CA ALA A 240 -1.15 -4.71 -10.26
C ALA A 240 0.36 -4.79 -10.43
N ALA A 241 0.83 -5.64 -11.35
CA ALA A 241 2.24 -5.74 -11.69
C ALA A 241 2.73 -4.47 -12.41
N PHE A 242 1.95 -3.92 -13.34
CA PHE A 242 2.33 -2.74 -14.12
C PHE A 242 2.41 -1.46 -13.26
N TYR A 243 1.45 -1.23 -12.37
CA TYR A 243 1.36 -0.05 -11.50
C TYR A 243 1.84 -0.30 -10.07
N HIS A 244 2.60 -1.38 -9.87
CA HIS A 244 3.33 -1.70 -8.63
C HIS A 244 2.49 -1.59 -7.35
N GLY A 245 1.27 -2.11 -7.38
CA GLY A 245 0.33 -2.06 -6.26
C GLY A 245 -0.55 -3.30 -6.19
N ALA A 246 -1.69 -3.17 -5.51
CA ALA A 246 -2.79 -4.14 -5.57
C ALA A 246 -4.11 -3.42 -5.29
N TRP A 247 -5.09 -3.65 -6.14
CA TRP A 247 -6.30 -2.84 -6.13
C TRP A 247 -7.46 -3.56 -6.83
N TRP A 248 -8.64 -2.98 -6.74
CA TRP A 248 -9.78 -3.34 -7.58
C TRP A 248 -9.62 -2.76 -8.99
N TYR A 249 -8.59 -3.21 -9.71
CA TYR A 249 -8.24 -2.68 -11.03
C TYR A 249 -9.33 -2.98 -12.08
N ARG A 250 -9.49 -2.06 -13.03
CA ARG A 250 -10.33 -2.21 -14.23
C ARG A 250 -9.45 -2.33 -15.48
N ASN A 251 -9.04 -1.20 -16.06
CA ASN A 251 -8.09 -1.13 -17.18
C ASN A 251 -7.45 0.28 -17.26
N CYS A 252 -6.65 0.72 -16.29
CA CYS A 252 -6.30 0.02 -15.06
C CYS A 252 -6.91 0.69 -13.83
N HIS A 253 -6.64 1.97 -13.58
CA HIS A 253 -7.17 2.65 -12.39
C HIS A 253 -7.42 4.14 -12.58
N THR A 254 -8.21 4.71 -11.68
CA THR A 254 -8.23 6.14 -11.34
C THR A 254 -7.68 6.43 -9.95
N SER A 255 -7.52 5.42 -9.11
CA SER A 255 -6.89 5.49 -7.79
C SER A 255 -5.98 4.28 -7.57
N ASN A 256 -4.83 4.47 -6.94
CA ASN A 256 -3.90 3.39 -6.60
C ASN A 256 -3.26 3.61 -5.21
N LEU A 257 -4.08 3.64 -4.16
CA LEU A 257 -3.60 3.97 -2.80
C LEU A 257 -2.63 2.93 -2.22
N ASN A 258 -2.55 1.75 -2.84
CA ASN A 258 -1.65 0.65 -2.50
C ASN A 258 -0.40 0.60 -3.39
N GLY A 259 -0.17 1.60 -4.24
CA GLY A 259 1.03 1.71 -5.06
C GLY A 259 2.27 2.11 -4.25
N GLN A 260 3.34 2.43 -4.98
CA GLN A 260 4.64 2.73 -4.37
C GLN A 260 4.64 4.10 -3.67
N TYR A 261 5.33 4.17 -2.53
CA TYR A 261 5.51 5.40 -1.80
C TYR A 261 6.65 6.24 -2.43
N LEU A 262 6.33 6.99 -3.50
CA LEU A 262 7.30 7.70 -4.36
C LEU A 262 7.57 9.15 -3.95
N LYS A 263 6.90 9.62 -2.89
CA LYS A 263 7.15 10.92 -2.22
C LYS A 263 6.92 12.15 -3.10
N GLY A 264 5.67 12.36 -3.49
CA GLY A 264 5.24 13.52 -4.28
C GLY A 264 5.44 13.28 -5.78
N HIS A 265 5.92 14.31 -6.48
CA HIS A 265 6.13 14.23 -7.92
C HIS A 265 7.16 13.16 -8.31
N HIS A 266 6.81 12.37 -9.32
CA HIS A 266 7.67 11.31 -9.85
C HIS A 266 7.57 11.22 -11.39
N SER A 267 8.58 10.64 -12.01
CA SER A 267 8.70 10.57 -13.49
C SER A 267 7.96 9.38 -14.10
N SER A 268 7.72 8.32 -13.32
CA SER A 268 6.97 7.15 -13.74
C SER A 268 5.49 7.49 -13.89
N TYR A 269 4.74 6.62 -14.55
CA TYR A 269 3.34 6.87 -14.84
C TYR A 269 2.45 6.06 -13.90
N ALA A 270 1.78 6.77 -12.98
CA ALA A 270 0.68 6.29 -12.14
C ALA A 270 0.95 5.04 -11.29
N ASP A 271 2.21 4.77 -10.93
CA ASP A 271 2.67 3.62 -10.14
C ASP A 271 2.96 3.96 -8.67
N GLY A 272 2.60 5.18 -8.25
CA GLY A 272 2.67 5.64 -6.87
C GLY A 272 1.34 5.51 -6.11
N ILE A 273 1.20 6.28 -5.02
CA ILE A 273 -0.02 6.37 -4.22
C ILE A 273 -0.89 7.45 -4.85
N GLU A 274 -1.65 7.06 -5.87
CA GLU A 274 -2.34 8.03 -6.73
C GLU A 274 -3.82 8.21 -6.37
N TRP A 275 -4.29 9.45 -6.44
CA TRP A 275 -5.71 9.81 -6.48
C TRP A 275 -5.92 10.83 -7.61
N SER A 276 -6.26 10.33 -8.80
CA SER A 276 -6.16 11.10 -10.05
C SER A 276 -6.98 12.38 -10.09
N SER A 277 -8.13 12.41 -9.42
CA SER A 277 -9.03 13.57 -9.43
C SER A 277 -8.56 14.73 -8.54
N TRP A 278 -7.56 14.51 -7.67
CA TRP A 278 -6.98 15.54 -6.82
C TRP A 278 -5.56 15.93 -7.26
N THR A 279 -4.63 14.98 -7.31
CA THR A 279 -3.20 15.24 -7.54
C THR A 279 -2.69 14.74 -8.91
N GLY A 280 -3.58 14.20 -9.74
CA GLY A 280 -3.22 13.65 -11.05
C GLY A 280 -2.55 12.27 -10.97
N TRP A 281 -1.74 11.96 -11.98
CA TRP A 281 -1.22 10.60 -12.23
C TRP A 281 0.28 10.43 -11.97
N GLN A 282 0.94 11.50 -11.55
CA GLN A 282 2.40 11.57 -11.39
C GLN A 282 2.75 12.26 -10.08
N TYR A 283 1.93 11.99 -9.05
CA TYR A 283 2.08 12.53 -7.71
C TYR A 283 1.65 11.49 -6.67
N SER A 284 2.63 10.87 -6.02
CA SER A 284 2.43 9.88 -4.99
C SER A 284 2.20 10.57 -3.64
N LEU A 285 1.01 10.39 -3.06
CA LEU A 285 0.56 11.04 -1.83
C LEU A 285 1.43 10.71 -0.62
N LYS A 286 1.44 11.62 0.35
CA LYS A 286 2.19 11.51 1.61
C LYS A 286 1.43 10.63 2.61
N PHE A 287 0.14 10.85 2.75
CA PHE A 287 -0.70 10.11 3.69
C PHE A 287 -1.99 9.68 3.01
N THR A 288 -2.42 8.46 3.33
CA THR A 288 -3.76 7.97 2.99
C THR A 288 -4.29 7.13 4.12
N GLU A 289 -5.57 7.26 4.44
CA GLU A 289 -6.24 6.36 5.38
C GLU A 289 -7.64 6.01 4.87
N MET A 290 -7.90 4.71 4.72
CA MET A 290 -9.23 4.21 4.36
C MET A 290 -9.90 3.60 5.58
N LYS A 291 -11.13 4.05 5.86
CA LYS A 291 -11.86 3.70 7.07
C LYS A 291 -13.36 3.57 6.79
N ILE A 292 -14.02 2.66 7.51
CA ILE A 292 -15.45 2.39 7.35
C ILE A 292 -16.23 2.63 8.64
N ARG A 293 -17.49 3.01 8.51
CA ARG A 293 -18.43 3.17 9.63
C ARG A 293 -19.82 2.71 9.18
N PRO A 294 -20.69 2.17 10.06
CA PRO A 294 -22.06 1.88 9.66
C PRO A 294 -22.79 3.13 9.16
N VAL A 295 -23.56 2.99 8.08
CA VAL A 295 -24.43 4.08 7.60
C VAL A 295 -25.46 4.39 8.68
N ARG A 296 -25.66 5.66 8.99
CA ARG A 296 -26.72 6.07 9.92
C ARG A 296 -28.07 5.89 9.23
N GLU A 297 -28.92 5.01 9.74
CA GLU A 297 -30.33 5.03 9.35
C GLU A 297 -30.96 6.30 9.93
N GLU A 298 -31.32 7.24 9.06
CA GLU A 298 -32.20 8.35 9.44
C GLU A 298 -33.61 7.77 9.66
N ASN A 299 -34.01 7.65 10.92
CA ASN A 299 -35.38 7.36 11.32
C ASN A 299 -36.26 8.62 11.25
#